data_AF-A0A7R9MNT9-F1
#
_entry.id   AF-A0A7R9MNT9-F1
#
_cell.length_a   1.000
_cell.length_b   1.000
_cell.length_c   1.000
_cell.angle_alpha   90.00
_cell.angle_beta   90.00
_cell.angle_gamma   90.00
#
_symmetry.space_group_name_H-M   'P 1'
#
loop_
_entity.id
_entity.type
_entity.pdbx_description
1 polymer ?
#
loop_
_entity_poly.entity_id
_entity_poly.type
_entity_poly.pdbx_seq_one_letter_code
_entity_poly.pdbx_strand_id
1 'polypeptide(L)'
;MPTVYPGYKVKGIIRQYAHLIVNLERQTPSGFPNDIKSVYLEITLLDNLSLRLWFADSTNNTINKRYEPPIPQINLPDFPAVYDPVYIVDATLEVK
;
A
#
# COMPACT_ATOMS: atom_id res chain seq x y z
N MET A 1 -12.39 -13.97 -13.98
CA MET A 1 -12.79 -12.57 -13.73
C MET A 1 -12.94 -11.89 -15.08
N PRO A 2 -13.99 -11.08 -15.33
CA PRO A 2 -14.02 -10.24 -16.51
C PRO A 2 -12.77 -9.36 -16.51
N THR A 3 -12.27 -8.98 -17.68
CA THR A 3 -11.08 -8.13 -17.85
C THR A 3 -11.20 -6.73 -17.22
N VAL A 4 -12.35 -6.40 -16.64
CA VAL A 4 -12.69 -5.09 -16.08
C VAL A 4 -13.28 -5.24 -14.67
N TYR A 5 -12.60 -5.97 -13.79
CA TYR A 5 -12.94 -5.92 -12.36
C TYR A 5 -12.25 -4.68 -11.73
N PRO A 6 -12.99 -3.63 -11.37
CA PRO A 6 -12.40 -2.32 -11.04
C PRO A 6 -11.72 -2.27 -9.67
N GLY A 7 -11.87 -3.31 -8.84
CA GLY A 7 -11.12 -3.48 -7.59
C GLY A 7 -11.09 -2.22 -6.71
N TYR A 8 -9.89 -1.77 -6.40
CA TYR A 8 -9.62 -0.50 -5.72
C TYR A 8 -8.97 0.49 -6.69
N LYS A 9 -9.28 1.77 -6.51
CA LYS A 9 -8.70 2.89 -7.25
C LYS A 9 -7.80 3.72 -6.35
N VAL A 10 -6.70 4.24 -6.89
CA VAL A 10 -5.85 5.20 -6.18
C VAL A 10 -6.60 6.53 -6.01
N LYS A 11 -6.69 7.00 -4.77
CA LYS A 11 -7.29 8.30 -4.38
C LYS A 11 -6.26 9.36 -4.03
N GLY A 12 -5.12 8.94 -3.51
CA GLY A 12 -4.08 9.84 -3.08
C GLY A 12 -2.75 9.11 -3.01
N ILE A 13 -1.69 9.87 -3.27
CA ILE A 13 -0.32 9.38 -3.21
C ILE A 13 0.48 10.40 -2.41
N ILE A 14 1.17 9.94 -1.38
CA ILE A 14 2.07 10.76 -0.56
C ILE A 14 3.45 10.12 -0.65
N ARG A 15 4.45 10.89 -1.09
CA ARG A 15 5.85 10.46 -1.17
C ARG A 15 6.64 11.06 0.00
N GLN A 16 7.27 10.23 0.82
CA GLN A 16 8.07 10.64 1.97
C GLN A 16 9.33 9.79 2.08
N TYR A 17 10.49 10.34 1.67
CA TYR A 17 11.78 9.64 1.76
C TYR A 17 11.72 8.22 1.15
N ALA A 18 11.97 7.19 1.97
CA ALA A 18 11.92 5.78 1.60
C ALA A 18 10.51 5.18 1.57
N HIS A 19 9.48 5.99 1.81
CA HIS A 19 8.08 5.57 1.91
C HIS A 19 7.24 6.19 0.79
N LEU A 20 6.38 5.37 0.21
CA LEU A 20 5.28 5.81 -0.65
C LEU A 20 3.98 5.33 -0.01
N ILE A 21 3.11 6.27 0.32
CA ILE A 21 1.79 6.00 0.87
C ILE A 21 0.78 6.17 -0.24
N VAL A 22 -0.06 5.16 -0.44
CA VAL A 22 -1.11 5.11 -1.46
C VAL A 22 -2.45 4.87 -0.77
N ASN A 23 -3.37 5.83 -0.91
CA ASN A 23 -4.74 5.68 -0.43
C ASN A 23 -5.58 5.03 -1.53
N LEU A 24 -6.18 3.89 -1.22
CA LEU A 24 -6.97 3.08 -2.15
C LEU A 24 -8.44 3.12 -1.75
N GLU A 25 -9.35 3.36 -2.71
CA GLU A 25 -10.79 3.32 -2.50
C GLU A 25 -11.45 2.24 -3.35
N ARG A 26 -12.25 1.40 -2.71
CA ARG A 26 -13.00 0.34 -3.36
C ARG A 26 -14.04 0.90 -4.34
N GLN A 27 -13.98 0.47 -5.60
CA GLN A 27 -14.90 0.96 -6.64
C GLN A 27 -16.16 0.12 -6.77
N THR A 28 -16.07 -1.19 -6.54
CA THR A 28 -17.21 -2.09 -6.67
C THR A 28 -17.15 -3.15 -5.56
N PRO A 29 -18.27 -3.41 -4.85
CA PRO A 29 -18.34 -4.48 -3.85
C PRO A 29 -17.96 -5.85 -4.41
N SER A 30 -17.40 -6.72 -3.57
CA SER A 30 -16.86 -8.03 -3.98
C SER A 30 -17.94 -9.10 -4.08
N GLY A 31 -19.10 -8.82 -3.48
CA GLY A 31 -20.11 -9.84 -3.17
C GLY A 31 -19.89 -10.54 -1.83
N PHE A 32 -18.77 -10.28 -1.13
CA PHE A 32 -18.58 -10.72 0.25
C PHE A 32 -19.06 -9.65 1.25
N PRO A 33 -19.57 -10.06 2.43
CA PRO A 33 -19.92 -9.12 3.48
C PRO A 33 -18.66 -8.43 4.03
N ASN A 34 -18.83 -7.20 4.51
CA ASN A 34 -17.79 -6.43 5.20
C ASN A 34 -16.55 -6.09 4.36
N ASP A 35 -16.78 -5.69 3.10
CA ASP A 35 -15.73 -5.09 2.28
C ASP A 35 -15.10 -3.87 2.97
N ILE A 36 -13.77 -3.81 2.95
CA ILE A 36 -13.02 -2.63 3.37
C ILE A 36 -13.16 -1.58 2.26
N LYS A 37 -13.71 -0.41 2.59
CA LYS A 37 -13.94 0.65 1.61
C LYS A 37 -12.67 1.43 1.28
N SER A 38 -11.85 1.69 2.28
CA SER A 38 -10.61 2.44 2.13
C SER A 38 -9.43 1.63 2.68
N VAL A 39 -8.39 1.51 1.87
CA VAL A 39 -7.18 0.77 2.22
C VAL A 39 -6.00 1.73 2.18
N TYR A 40 -5.18 1.67 3.22
CA TYR A 40 -3.91 2.35 3.30
C TYR A 40 -2.83 1.39 2.82
N LEU A 41 -2.13 1.73 1.75
CA LEU A 41 -0.97 1.00 1.27
C LEU A 41 0.29 1.79 1.60
N GLU A 42 1.14 1.24 2.45
CA GLU A 42 2.50 1.71 2.62
C GLU A 42 3.47 0.86 1.81
N ILE A 43 4.26 1.51 0.97
CA ILE A 43 5.37 0.92 0.25
C ILE A 43 6.65 1.45 0.88
N THR A 44 7.40 0.59 1.54
CA THR A 44 8.70 0.92 2.13
C THR A 44 9.82 0.33 1.29
N LEU A 45 10.71 1.18 0.80
CA LEU A 45 11.94 0.79 0.11
C LEU A 45 12.91 0.27 1.18
N LEU A 46 13.27 -1.02 1.19
CA LEU A 46 14.11 -1.60 2.26
C LEU A 46 15.59 -1.60 1.89
N ASP A 47 15.90 -1.94 0.64
CA ASP A 47 17.23 -1.89 0.06
C ASP A 47 17.11 -1.84 -1.48
N ASN A 48 18.24 -2.01 -2.20
CA ASN A 48 18.25 -2.03 -3.65
C ASN A 48 17.58 -3.27 -4.28
N LEU A 49 17.26 -4.31 -3.49
CA LEU A 49 16.74 -5.59 -3.96
C LEU A 49 15.30 -5.86 -3.47
N SER A 50 14.89 -5.21 -2.40
CA SER A 50 13.66 -5.51 -1.70
C SER A 50 12.89 -4.26 -1.31
N LEU A 51 11.57 -4.42 -1.34
CA LEU A 51 10.60 -3.45 -0.83
C LEU A 51 9.54 -4.21 -0.03
N ARG A 52 8.87 -3.50 0.88
CA ARG A 52 7.74 -4.00 1.64
C ARG A 52 6.47 -3.31 1.18
N LEU A 53 5.44 -4.09 0.91
CA LEU A 53 4.07 -3.60 0.75
C LEU A 53 3.29 -3.97 2.00
N TRP A 54 2.76 -2.99 2.70
CA TRP A 54 1.87 -3.18 3.85
C TRP A 54 0.51 -2.58 3.56
N PHE A 55 -0.51 -3.44 3.58
CA PHE A 55 -1.90 -3.06 3.35
C PHE A 55 -2.63 -3.04 4.69
N ALA A 56 -3.21 -1.90 5.03
CA ALA A 56 -3.97 -1.71 6.24
C ALA A 56 -5.39 -1.25 5.93
N ASP A 57 -6.32 -1.67 6.77
CA ASP A 57 -7.69 -1.16 6.78
C ASP A 57 -7.65 0.29 7.26
N SER A 58 -8.27 1.18 6.50
CA SER A 58 -8.36 2.59 6.87
C SER A 58 -9.79 3.08 6.81
N THR A 59 -10.17 3.90 7.79
CA THR A 59 -11.40 4.69 7.75
C THR A 59 -11.02 6.14 8.01
N ASN A 60 -11.43 7.06 7.14
CA ASN A 60 -11.16 8.49 7.26
C ASN A 60 -9.66 8.83 7.43
N ASN A 61 -8.78 8.14 6.72
CA ASN A 61 -7.31 8.28 6.81
C ASN A 61 -6.71 7.87 8.17
N THR A 62 -7.46 7.16 9.01
CA THR A 62 -6.96 6.52 10.24
C THR A 62 -6.84 5.03 10.00
N ILE A 63 -5.73 4.41 10.41
CA ILE A 63 -5.53 2.96 10.31
C ILE A 63 -6.32 2.25 11.41
N ASN A 64 -7.18 1.32 11.00
CA ASN A 64 -7.91 0.44 11.91
C ASN A 64 -7.05 -0.80 12.20
N LYS A 65 -6.81 -1.09 13.48
CA LYS A 65 -6.00 -2.25 13.89
C LYS A 65 -6.67 -3.55 13.46
N ARG A 66 -5.97 -4.35 12.68
CA ARG A 66 -6.33 -5.74 12.35
C ARG A 66 -5.32 -6.69 12.96
N TYR A 67 -5.62 -7.99 12.90
CA TYR A 67 -4.65 -9.00 13.29
C TYR A 67 -3.44 -8.92 12.37
N GLU A 68 -2.26 -8.83 12.97
CA GLU A 68 -0.98 -8.96 12.29
C GLU A 68 -0.25 -10.16 12.91
N PRO A 69 0.31 -11.06 12.08
CA PRO A 69 1.10 -12.16 12.61
C PRO A 69 2.30 -11.59 13.37
N PRO A 70 2.76 -12.25 14.44
CA PRO A 70 4.00 -11.85 15.10
C PRO A 70 5.16 -12.05 14.12
N ILE A 71 5.70 -10.95 13.60
CA ILE A 71 6.88 -10.97 12.74
C ILE A 71 8.11 -10.82 13.65
N PRO A 72 9.15 -11.66 13.49
CA PRO A 72 10.41 -11.43 14.18
C PRO A 72 10.93 -10.03 13.85
N GLN A 73 11.49 -9.34 14.84
CA GLN A 73 12.05 -8.00 14.63
C GLN A 73 13.21 -8.09 13.65
N ILE A 74 13.00 -7.60 12.43
CA ILE A 74 14.05 -7.40 11.45
C ILE A 74 14.66 -6.04 11.77
N ASN A 75 15.96 -6.00 12.08
CA ASN A 75 16.70 -4.75 12.24
C ASN A 75 16.83 -4.08 10.87
N LEU A 76 15.82 -3.31 10.48
CA LEU A 76 15.89 -2.45 9.31
C LEU A 76 16.49 -1.11 9.73
N PRO A 77 17.40 -0.52 8.93
CA PRO A 77 17.89 0.83 9.19
C PRO A 77 16.74 1.84 9.05
N ASP A 78 16.71 2.86 9.93
CA ASP A 78 15.69 3.93 9.90
C ASP A 78 15.67 4.71 8.57
N PHE A 79 16.80 4.71 7.86
CA PHE A 79 16.96 5.29 6.54
C PHE A 79 17.73 4.33 5.65
N PRO A 80 17.05 3.47 4.89
CA PRO A 80 17.72 2.56 3.98
C PRO A 80 18.39 3.37 2.87
N ALA A 81 19.68 3.12 2.67
CA ALA A 81 20.49 3.79 1.67
C ALA A 81 20.20 3.16 0.29
N VAL A 82 19.05 3.53 -0.29
CA VAL A 82 18.60 3.06 -1.60
C VAL A 82 19.12 4.03 -2.66
N TYR A 83 20.10 3.58 -3.44
CA TYR A 83 20.75 4.41 -4.45
C TYR A 83 20.51 3.91 -5.88
N ASP A 84 20.40 2.59 -6.05
CA ASP A 84 20.25 1.95 -7.35
C ASP A 84 19.40 0.68 -7.22
N PRO A 85 18.08 0.82 -7.01
CA PRO A 85 17.20 -0.32 -6.83
C PRO A 85 16.95 -1.04 -8.16
N VAL A 86 16.92 -2.37 -8.11
CA VAL A 86 16.59 -3.24 -9.26
C VAL A 86 15.10 -3.25 -9.61
N TYR A 87 14.31 -2.44 -8.91
CA TYR A 87 12.87 -2.34 -9.04
C TYR A 87 12.45 -0.89 -9.25
N ILE A 88 11.28 -0.71 -9.85
CA ILE A 88 10.64 0.59 -10.03
C ILE A 88 9.25 0.51 -9.40
N VAL A 89 8.91 1.51 -8.58
CA VAL A 89 7.56 1.65 -8.02
C VAL A 89 6.81 2.71 -8.80
N ASP A 90 5.84 2.27 -9.59
CA ASP A 90 4.90 3.15 -10.29
C ASP A 90 3.51 3.05 -9.63
N ALA A 91 2.97 4.21 -9.27
CA ALA A 91 1.63 4.36 -8.72
C ALA A 91 1.01 5.58 -9.38
N THR A 92 -0.12 5.37 -10.07
CA THR A 92 -0.77 6.40 -10.87
C THR A 92 -2.15 6.72 -10.32
N LEU A 93 -2.44 8.02 -10.19
CA LEU A 93 -3.80 8.52 -10.00
C LEU A 93 -4.50 8.47 -11.35
N GLU A 94 -5.49 7.61 -11.50
CA GLU A 94 -6.37 7.65 -12.65
C GLU A 94 -7.29 8.87 -12.56
N VAL A 95 -6.90 9.95 -13.27
CA VAL A 95 -7.77 11.10 -13.50
C VAL A 95 -8.73 10.74 -14.64
N LYS A 96 -10.03 10.92 -14.40
CA LYS A 96 -11.07 10.78 -15.44
C LYS A 96 -11.06 11.99 -16.37
#